data_AF-A0A2W2CS86-F1
#
_entry.id   AF-A0A2W2CS86-F1
#
_cell.length_a   1.000
_cell.length_b   1.000
_cell.length_c   1.000
_cell.angle_alpha   90.00
_cell.angle_beta   90.00
_cell.angle_gamma   90.00
#
_symmetry.space_group_name_H-M   'P 1'
#
loop_
_entity.id
_entity.type
_entity.pdbx_description
1 polymer ?
#
loop_
_entity_poly.entity_id
_entity_poly.type
_entity_poly.pdbx_seq_one_letter_code
_entity_poly.pdbx_strand_id
1 'polypeptide(L)' 'MPLGGAAVEFWSGDQRLGRVRPHPDGRTFSLDLTGAVRVEDLSVRVGGRRIDQAPPSVARGGAPAA' A
#
# COMPACT_ATOMS: atom_id res chain seq x y z
N MET A 1 -1.90 -11.94 -16.90
CA MET A 1 -0.76 -11.08 -16.52
C MET A 1 -0.95 -10.69 -15.07
N PRO A 2 0.01 -10.94 -14.16
CA PRO A 2 -0.04 -10.28 -12.86
C PRO A 2 -0.04 -8.76 -13.10
N LEU A 3 -0.73 -8.01 -12.24
CA LEU A 3 -0.96 -6.56 -12.31
C LEU A 3 0.23 -5.86 -12.99
N GLY A 4 -0.03 -5.20 -14.12
CA GLY A 4 0.95 -4.89 -15.16
C GLY A 4 2.23 -4.24 -14.62
N GLY A 5 3.38 -4.89 -14.89
CA GLY A 5 4.74 -4.34 -14.80
C GLY A 5 5.26 -3.90 -13.43
N ALA A 6 4.38 -3.55 -12.49
CA ALA A 6 4.74 -2.95 -11.21
C ALA A 6 4.57 -3.99 -10.09
N ALA A 7 5.69 -4.31 -9.43
CA ALA A 7 5.67 -5.21 -8.28
C ALA A 7 4.96 -4.57 -7.08
N VAL A 8 4.19 -5.36 -6.34
CA VAL A 8 3.66 -4.97 -5.03
C VAL A 8 4.82 -4.92 -4.03
N GLU A 9 4.86 -3.85 -3.25
CA GLU A 9 5.91 -3.60 -2.26
C GLU A 9 5.28 -3.22 -0.92
N PHE A 10 5.78 -3.81 0.16
CA PHE A 10 5.38 -3.47 1.53
C PHE A 10 6.47 -2.63 2.16
N TRP A 11 6.06 -1.53 2.80
CA TRP A 11 6.93 -0.54 3.41
C TRP A 11 6.47 -0.25 4.84
N SER A 12 7.41 0.08 5.72
CA SER A 12 7.15 0.69 7.03
C SER A 12 7.93 1.99 7.08
N GLY A 13 7.20 3.11 7.00
CA GLY A 13 7.79 4.43 6.79
C GLY A 13 8.60 4.46 5.49
N ASP A 14 9.91 4.68 5.61
CA ASP A 14 10.88 4.73 4.50
C ASP A 14 11.64 3.42 4.28
N GLN A 15 11.32 2.37 5.03
CA GLN A 15 11.99 1.07 4.91
C GLN A 15 11.12 0.07 4.15
N ARG A 16 11.66 -0.52 3.08
CA ARG A 16 11.03 -1.66 2.41
C ARG A 16 11.19 -2.92 3.25
N LEU A 17 10.08 -3.60 3.52
CA LEU A 17 10.02 -4.73 4.45
C LEU A 17 10.46 -6.07 3.83
N GLY A 18 10.78 -6.10 2.54
CA GLY A 18 11.39 -7.25 1.86
C GLY A 18 10.69 -7.68 0.58
N ARG A 19 10.80 -8.98 0.28
CA ARG A 19 10.25 -9.61 -0.93
C ARG A 19 8.88 -10.21 -0.67
N VAL A 20 7.92 -9.80 -1.48
CA VAL A 20 6.54 -10.27 -1.42
C VAL A 20 6.41 -11.64 -2.09
N ARG A 21 5.63 -12.52 -1.47
CA ARG A 21 5.20 -13.80 -2.03
C ARG A 21 3.80 -13.66 -2.62
N PRO A 22 3.64 -13.76 -3.95
CA PRO A 22 2.32 -13.76 -4.58
C PRO A 22 1.60 -15.09 -4.31
N HIS A 23 0.31 -15.02 -4.06
CA HIS A 23 -0.56 -16.18 -3.98
C HIS A 23 -1.05 -16.59 -5.39
N PRO A 24 -1.40 -17.87 -5.62
CA PRO A 24 -1.89 -18.34 -6.93
C PRO A 24 -3.16 -17.66 -7.44
N ASP A 25 -3.94 -17.00 -6.56
CA ASP A 25 -5.15 -16.27 -6.93
C ASP A 25 -4.88 -14.94 -7.64
N GLY A 26 -3.60 -14.53 -7.74
CA GLY A 26 -3.15 -13.34 -8.46
C GLY A 26 -3.53 -12.00 -7.81
N ARG A 27 -4.17 -12.03 -6.65
CA ARG A 27 -4.64 -10.83 -5.93
C ARG A 27 -4.17 -10.78 -4.48
N THR A 28 -3.77 -11.91 -3.92
CA THR A 28 -3.30 -12.01 -2.55
C THR A 28 -1.78 -12.01 -2.53
N PHE A 29 -1.22 -11.25 -1.59
CA PHE A 29 0.22 -11.04 -1.44
C PHE A 29 0.58 -11.20 0.03
N SER A 30 1.58 -12.01 0.32
CA SER A 30 2.06 -12.25 1.69
C SER A 30 3.50 -11.79 1.83
N LEU A 31 3.86 -11.29 3.01
CA LEU A 31 5.21 -10.93 3.37
C LEU A 31 5.58 -11.65 4.67
N ASP A 32 6.68 -12.39 4.64
CA ASP A 32 7.26 -12.99 5.83
C ASP A 32 8.11 -11.91 6.53
N LEU A 33 7.74 -11.56 7.76
CA LEU A 33 8.45 -10.53 8.54
C LEU A 33 9.67 -11.15 9.21
N THR A 34 10.85 -10.62 8.91
CA THR A 34 12.12 -11.05 9.52
C THR A 34 12.51 -10.21 10.74
N GLY A 35 11.70 -9.23 11.13
CA GLY A 35 11.99 -8.30 12.23
C GLY A 35 10.76 -7.51 12.67
N ALA A 36 10.95 -6.64 13.67
CA ALA A 36 9.89 -5.78 14.19
C ALA A 36 9.47 -4.76 13.13
N VAL A 37 8.16 -4.60 12.95
CA VAL A 37 7.55 -3.66 12.01
C VAL A 37 6.61 -2.72 12.77
N ARG A 38 6.70 -1.42 12.47
CA ARG A 38 5.72 -0.44 12.93
C ARG A 38 4.48 -0.55 12.06
N VAL A 39 3.45 -1.18 12.61
CA VAL A 39 2.18 -1.44 11.92
C VAL A 39 1.48 -0.14 11.53
N GLU A 40 1.60 0.90 12.36
CA GLU A 40 1.08 2.24 12.11
C GLU A 40 1.67 2.92 10.86
N ASP A 41 2.91 2.60 10.53
CA ASP A 41 3.60 3.13 9.36
C ASP A 41 3.50 2.22 8.12
N LEU A 42 2.75 1.11 8.23
CA LEU A 42 2.63 0.12 7.17
C LEU A 42 1.96 0.74 5.94
N SER A 43 2.59 0.56 4.78
CA SER A 43 2.12 1.06 3.50
C SER A 43 2.33 0.02 2.41
N VAL A 44 1.35 -0.13 1.52
CA VAL A 44 1.46 -0.98 0.33
C VAL A 44 1.61 -0.06 -0.88
N ARG A 45 2.67 -0.28 -1.66
CA ARG A 45 3.00 0.53 -2.84
C ARG A 45 3.07 -0.33 -4.08
N VAL A 46 2.73 0.26 -5.22
CA VAL A 46 2.87 -0.33 -6.56
C VAL A 46 3.50 0.72 -7.47
N GLY A 47 4.67 0.42 -8.01
CA GLY A 47 5.40 1.37 -8.87
C GLY A 47 5.71 2.69 -8.15
N GLY A 48 6.01 2.62 -6.84
CA GLY A 48 6.27 3.80 -6.00
C GLY A 48 5.02 4.53 -5.46
N ARG A 49 3.81 4.20 -5.93
CA ARG A 49 2.56 4.84 -5.45
C ARG A 49 1.89 4.02 -4.35
N ARG A 50 1.49 4.67 -3.24
CA ARG A 50 0.73 4.04 -2.15
C ARG A 50 -0.70 3.70 -2.59
N ILE A 51 -1.18 2.50 -2.24
CA ILE A 51 -2.48 1.95 -2.68
C ILE A 51 -3.35 1.37 -1.56
N ASP A 52 -2.83 1.22 -0.34
CA ASP A 52 -3.56 0.72 0.84
C ASP A 52 -4.45 1.77 1.51
N GLN A 53 -4.31 3.03 1.13
CA GLN A 53 -5.16 4.11 1.65
C GLN A 53 -6.38 4.32 0.76
N ALA A 54 -7.54 4.51 1.38
CA ALA A 54 -8.67 5.09 0.69
C ALA A 54 -8.24 6.44 0.10
N PRO A 55 -8.66 6.77 -1.14
CA PRO A 55 -8.37 8.08 -1.70
C PRO A 55 -8.88 9.15 -0.72
N PRO A 56 -8.14 10.25 -0.52
CA PRO A 56 -8.61 11.32 0.34
C PRO A 56 -10.00 11.73 -0.14
N SER A 57 -10.98 11.69 0.75
CA SER A 57 -12.29 12.23 0.48
C SER A 57 -12.09 13.72 0.21
N VAL A 58 -12.20 14.13 -1.05
CA VAL A 58 -12.30 15.54 -1.41
C VAL A 58 -13.54 16.07 -0.71
N ALA A 59 -13.33 16.72 0.44
CA ALA A 59 -14.34 17.53 1.08
C ALA A 59 -14.72 18.61 0.06
N ARG A 60 -15.83 18.39 -0.63
CA ARG A 60 -16.40 19.37 -1.54
C ARG A 60 -16.77 20.56 -0.66
N GLY A 61 -15.96 21.62 -0.72
CA GLY A 61 -16.18 22.84 0.03
C GLY A 61 -17.58 23.39 -0.28
N GLY A 62 -18.53 23.11 0.61
CA GLY A 62 -19.76 23.86 0.73
C GLY A 62 -19.44 25.09 1.55
N ALA A 63 -19.44 26.26 0.91
CA ALA A 63 -19.27 27.55 1.56
C ALA A 63 -20.24 27.72 2.74
N PRO A 64 -19.86 28.42 3.82
CA PRO A 64 -20.83 28.86 4.82
C PRO A 64 -21.81 29.85 4.14
N ALA A 65 -23.10 29.54 4.18
CA ALA A 65 -24.14 30.49 3.82
C ALA A 65 -24.13 31.63 4.87
N ALA A 66 -23.98 32.87 4.40
CA ALA A 66 -24.09 34.09 5.19
C ALA A 66 -25.54 34.56 5.29
#